data_AF-A0A6P5TEN8-F1
#
_entry.id   AF-A0A6P5TEN8-F1
#
_cell.length_a   1.000
_cell.length_b   1.000
_cell.length_c   1.000
_cell.angle_alpha   90.00
_cell.angle_beta   90.00
_cell.angle_gamma   90.00
#
_symmetry.space_group_name_H-M   'P 1'
#
loop_
_entity.id
_entity.type
_entity.pdbx_description
1 polymer ?
#
loop_
_entity_poly.entity_id
_entity_poly.type
_entity_poly.pdbx_seq_one_letter_code
_entity_poly.pdbx_strand_id
1 'polypeptide(L)'
;MRGLRRLVGQSLSSHRGCEASGQFHGFRFISRRAYLLSAYSPATTSYQGRHNSPFSSSESPFTSMKWGFLGGQKRSMFIQTQSTPNPASLMFYPGKPVMEVGSADFPNARSAMNSTLAKALYGIDGITRVFYGSDFVTVTKSEDASWDLLKPEIFAAIMDFYSSGQPLFLDSKTASAMDTAIQEVCPEISRHLQVKSVEQEHDADDEGAALTGQME
;
A
#
# COMPACT_ATOMS: atom_id res chain seq x y z
N MET A 1 -40.47 48.00 -27.21
CA MET A 1 -39.33 47.08 -26.95
C MET A 1 -39.80 46.06 -25.92
N ARG A 2 -40.43 44.95 -26.36
CA ARG A 2 -39.88 43.58 -26.36
C ARG A 2 -39.24 43.18 -25.02
N GLY A 3 -39.98 42.41 -24.20
CA GLY A 3 -39.47 41.77 -22.98
C GLY A 3 -40.24 40.49 -22.69
N LEU A 4 -39.54 39.37 -22.61
CA LEU A 4 -40.01 37.99 -22.78
C LEU A 4 -40.78 37.42 -21.57
N ARG A 5 -41.85 36.67 -21.86
CA ARG A 5 -42.55 35.74 -20.95
C ARG A 5 -41.65 34.53 -20.64
N ARG A 6 -41.45 34.16 -19.37
CA ARG A 6 -40.94 32.84 -18.98
C ARG A 6 -42.11 31.93 -18.63
N LEU A 7 -42.22 30.82 -19.37
CA LEU A 7 -43.17 29.74 -19.12
C LEU A 7 -42.67 28.88 -17.96
N VAL A 8 -43.54 28.70 -16.96
CA VAL A 8 -43.43 27.63 -15.95
C VAL A 8 -44.11 26.40 -16.55
N GLY A 9 -43.31 25.38 -16.89
CA GLY A 9 -43.81 24.06 -17.29
C GLY A 9 -44.01 23.19 -16.05
N GLN A 10 -45.26 22.89 -15.73
CA GLN A 10 -45.64 21.92 -14.71
C GLN A 10 -45.71 20.52 -15.35
N SER A 11 -45.10 19.56 -14.66
CA SER A 11 -45.26 18.12 -14.88
C SER A 11 -46.66 17.68 -14.47
N LEU A 12 -47.32 16.82 -15.26
CA LEU A 12 -48.17 15.75 -14.74
C LEU A 12 -48.29 14.58 -15.73
N SER A 13 -48.34 13.41 -15.12
CA SER A 13 -48.39 12.03 -15.62
C SER A 13 -49.54 11.68 -16.56
N SER A 14 -49.34 10.67 -17.42
CA SER A 14 -49.91 9.31 -17.27
C SER A 14 -50.07 8.63 -18.63
N HIS A 15 -49.71 7.34 -18.70
CA HIS A 15 -50.53 6.22 -19.21
C HIS A 15 -49.72 5.14 -19.97
N ARG A 16 -49.73 3.95 -19.35
CA ARG A 16 -49.72 2.58 -19.87
C ARG A 16 -49.38 2.34 -21.36
N GLY A 17 -48.47 1.38 -21.56
CA GLY A 17 -48.28 0.67 -22.82
C GLY A 17 -47.30 -0.48 -22.63
N CYS A 18 -47.75 -1.53 -21.95
CA CYS A 18 -47.10 -2.83 -21.88
C CYS A 18 -47.46 -3.62 -23.14
N GLU A 19 -46.47 -3.96 -23.97
CA GLU A 19 -46.63 -5.04 -24.95
C GLU A 19 -45.42 -5.96 -24.93
N ALA A 20 -45.76 -7.25 -24.91
CA ALA A 20 -44.90 -8.39 -24.80
C ALA A 20 -44.65 -9.00 -26.17
N SER A 21 -43.42 -9.42 -26.42
CA SER A 21 -43.05 -10.51 -27.33
C SER A 21 -41.58 -10.84 -27.01
N GLY A 22 -41.17 -12.04 -26.60
CA GLY A 22 -41.72 -13.35 -26.88
C GLY A 22 -40.86 -14.00 -27.95
N GLN A 23 -39.66 -14.47 -27.58
CA GLN A 23 -38.90 -15.45 -28.36
C GLN A 23 -38.04 -16.32 -27.44
N PHE A 24 -38.64 -17.46 -27.09
CA PHE A 24 -38.05 -18.65 -26.49
C PHE A 24 -37.15 -19.34 -27.52
N HIS A 25 -35.91 -19.71 -27.16
CA HIS A 25 -35.26 -20.86 -27.81
C HIS A 25 -34.30 -21.57 -26.82
N GLY A 26 -34.80 -22.68 -26.27
CA GLY A 26 -34.08 -23.96 -26.25
C GLY A 26 -32.94 -24.17 -25.26
N PHE A 27 -33.28 -24.65 -24.06
CA PHE A 27 -32.44 -25.57 -23.29
C PHE A 27 -32.17 -26.86 -24.09
N ARG A 28 -30.91 -27.26 -24.25
CA ARG A 28 -30.51 -28.68 -24.35
C ARG A 28 -29.14 -28.92 -23.72
N PHE A 29 -29.17 -29.46 -22.50
CA PHE A 29 -28.09 -30.28 -21.94
C PHE A 29 -27.86 -31.49 -22.84
N ILE A 30 -26.62 -31.73 -23.27
CA ILE A 30 -26.20 -33.07 -23.70
C ILE A 30 -24.80 -33.36 -23.16
N SER A 31 -24.80 -34.16 -22.10
CA SER A 31 -23.71 -35.01 -21.66
C SER A 31 -23.19 -35.87 -22.83
N ARG A 32 -21.89 -35.82 -23.11
CA ARG A 32 -21.21 -36.86 -23.90
C ARG A 32 -19.87 -37.21 -23.27
N ARG A 33 -19.94 -38.08 -22.27
CA ARG A 33 -18.84 -38.95 -21.85
C ARG A 33 -18.64 -40.00 -22.95
N ALA A 34 -17.58 -39.86 -23.74
CA ALA A 34 -17.20 -40.85 -24.74
C ALA A 34 -16.07 -41.73 -24.18
N TYR A 35 -16.38 -42.99 -23.92
CA TYR A 35 -15.40 -44.05 -23.74
C TYR A 35 -15.02 -44.56 -25.14
N LEU A 36 -13.73 -44.74 -25.42
CA LEU A 36 -13.27 -45.64 -26.47
C LEU A 36 -12.08 -46.46 -25.96
N LEU A 37 -12.24 -47.78 -26.07
CA LEU A 37 -11.25 -48.83 -25.86
C LEU A 37 -10.35 -49.01 -27.11
N SER A 38 -9.22 -49.69 -26.87
CA SER A 38 -8.47 -50.56 -27.82
C SER A 38 -7.58 -49.84 -28.85
N ALA A 39 -6.39 -50.31 -29.24
CA ALA A 39 -5.81 -51.65 -29.16
C ALA A 39 -4.26 -51.60 -29.16
N TYR A 40 -3.72 -52.74 -28.71
CA TYR A 40 -2.35 -53.26 -28.71
C TYR A 40 -1.56 -53.13 -30.04
N SER A 41 -0.22 -53.03 -29.98
CA SER A 41 0.73 -54.09 -30.41
C SER A 41 2.22 -53.64 -30.53
N PRO A 42 3.19 -54.59 -30.56
CA PRO A 42 4.43 -54.54 -29.78
C PRO A 42 5.70 -54.32 -30.62
N ALA A 43 6.83 -54.11 -29.94
CA ALA A 43 8.12 -54.63 -30.41
C ALA A 43 9.10 -54.79 -29.23
N THR A 44 9.45 -56.05 -28.99
CA THR A 44 10.58 -56.51 -28.19
C THR A 44 11.87 -56.30 -28.99
N THR A 45 12.93 -55.80 -28.35
CA THR A 45 14.27 -56.32 -28.64
C THR A 45 15.19 -56.06 -27.45
N SER A 46 15.85 -57.14 -27.06
CA SER A 46 16.85 -57.32 -26.02
C SER A 46 18.17 -56.62 -26.33
N TYR A 47 18.92 -56.19 -25.32
CA TYR A 47 20.32 -56.60 -25.16
C TYR A 47 20.85 -56.33 -23.74
N GLN A 48 21.51 -57.33 -23.17
CA GLN A 48 22.31 -57.25 -21.95
C GLN A 48 23.61 -56.49 -22.21
N GLY A 49 24.04 -55.69 -21.24
CA GLY A 49 25.31 -54.97 -21.30
C GLY A 49 25.83 -54.61 -19.91
N ARG A 50 26.12 -55.64 -19.12
CA ARG A 50 26.83 -55.56 -17.85
C ARG A 50 28.29 -55.13 -18.12
N HIS A 51 28.73 -53.99 -17.59
CA HIS A 51 30.14 -53.79 -17.25
C HIS A 51 30.25 -52.91 -15.99
N ASN A 52 30.83 -53.48 -14.94
CA ASN A 52 31.37 -52.74 -13.82
C ASN A 52 32.66 -52.06 -14.29
N SER A 53 32.84 -50.78 -13.97
CA SER A 53 34.16 -50.19 -13.80
C SER A 53 34.15 -49.28 -12.56
N PRO A 54 35.14 -49.43 -11.66
CA PRO A 54 35.34 -48.57 -10.52
C PRO A 54 36.31 -47.45 -10.91
N PHE A 55 35.86 -46.20 -10.94
CA PHE A 55 36.77 -45.06 -10.97
C PHE A 55 36.04 -43.86 -10.36
N SER A 56 36.28 -43.64 -9.08
CA SER A 56 37.29 -42.69 -8.56
C SER A 56 36.61 -41.37 -8.25
N SER A 57 36.36 -41.23 -6.95
CA SER A 57 36.14 -39.99 -6.23
C SER A 57 37.04 -38.88 -6.78
N SER A 58 36.43 -37.80 -7.23
CA SER A 58 37.08 -36.49 -7.27
C SER A 58 36.11 -35.51 -6.64
N GLU A 59 36.34 -35.28 -5.36
CA GLU A 59 35.72 -34.27 -4.54
C GLU A 59 35.87 -32.91 -5.22
N SER A 60 34.75 -32.27 -5.54
CA SER A 60 34.71 -30.82 -5.75
C SER A 60 34.26 -30.16 -4.46
N PRO A 61 35.06 -29.30 -3.82
CA PRO A 61 34.63 -28.54 -2.66
C PRO A 61 33.80 -27.37 -3.19
N PHE A 62 32.57 -27.63 -3.64
CA PHE A 62 31.60 -26.55 -3.72
C PHE A 62 31.21 -26.25 -2.28
N THR A 63 31.93 -25.28 -1.74
CA THR A 63 31.67 -24.55 -0.50
C THR A 63 30.18 -24.55 -0.25
N SER A 64 29.76 -25.35 0.74
CA SER A 64 28.48 -25.22 1.40
C SER A 64 28.44 -23.82 1.96
N MET A 65 28.00 -22.88 1.13
CA MET A 65 27.61 -21.55 1.54
C MET A 65 26.38 -21.78 2.40
N LYS A 66 26.66 -22.03 3.68
CA LYS A 66 25.70 -22.01 4.77
C LYS A 66 24.91 -20.75 4.54
N TRP A 67 23.66 -20.90 4.10
CA TRP A 67 22.73 -19.81 3.87
C TRP A 67 22.50 -19.16 5.23
N GLY A 68 23.41 -18.24 5.58
CA GLY A 68 23.38 -17.51 6.83
C GLY A 68 22.06 -16.78 6.87
N PHE A 69 21.28 -17.10 7.90
CA PHE A 69 20.27 -16.25 8.52
C PHE A 69 19.85 -15.03 7.70
N LEU A 70 19.11 -15.24 6.61
CA LEU A 70 18.09 -14.28 6.24
C LEU A 70 16.91 -14.63 7.12
N GLY A 71 16.92 -14.07 8.33
CA GLY A 71 15.74 -14.05 9.17
C GLY A 71 14.63 -13.49 8.31
N GLY A 72 13.77 -14.38 7.78
CA GLY A 72 12.63 -14.00 6.99
C GLY A 72 11.84 -13.07 7.88
N GLN A 73 11.90 -11.77 7.59
CA GLN A 73 11.09 -10.80 8.29
C GLN A 73 9.67 -11.26 8.09
N LYS A 74 9.07 -11.80 9.15
CA LYS A 74 7.69 -12.27 9.14
C LYS A 74 6.84 -11.01 9.12
N ARG A 75 6.75 -10.38 7.94
CA ARG A 75 5.86 -9.24 7.67
C ARG A 75 4.45 -9.79 7.86
N SER A 76 3.89 -9.59 9.05
CA SER A 76 2.68 -10.28 9.51
C SER A 76 1.40 -9.64 9.00
N MET A 77 1.47 -8.88 7.90
CA MET A 77 0.35 -8.13 7.37
C MET A 77 -0.06 -8.69 6.01
N PHE A 78 -1.32 -9.12 5.91
CA PHE A 78 -1.89 -9.63 4.67
C PHE A 78 -2.86 -8.60 4.10
N ILE A 79 -2.56 -8.12 2.89
CA ILE A 79 -3.40 -7.15 2.20
C ILE A 79 -4.31 -7.91 1.22
N GLN A 80 -5.62 -7.78 1.37
CA GLN A 80 -6.58 -8.36 0.44
C GLN A 80 -6.88 -7.38 -0.70
N THR A 81 -7.18 -7.89 -1.89
CA THR A 81 -7.58 -7.07 -3.04
C THR A 81 -8.98 -7.44 -3.50
N GLN A 82 -9.79 -6.44 -3.82
CA GLN A 82 -11.12 -6.64 -4.43
C GLN A 82 -11.24 -5.86 -5.73
N SER A 83 -11.79 -6.52 -6.75
CA SER A 83 -12.12 -5.92 -8.03
C SER A 83 -13.28 -4.93 -7.88
N THR A 84 -13.16 -3.77 -8.51
CA THR A 84 -14.25 -2.79 -8.61
C THR A 84 -14.95 -2.94 -9.97
N PRO A 85 -16.16 -2.39 -10.16
CA PRO A 85 -16.77 -2.33 -11.50
C PRO A 85 -15.93 -1.54 -12.52
N ASN A 86 -14.98 -0.72 -12.07
CA ASN A 86 -14.01 -0.04 -12.94
C ASN A 86 -12.73 -0.91 -13.09
N PRO A 87 -12.39 -1.42 -14.28
CA PRO A 87 -11.18 -2.23 -14.48
C PRO A 87 -9.87 -1.45 -14.22
N ALA A 88 -9.92 -0.12 -14.31
CA ALA A 88 -8.79 0.75 -13.98
C ALA A 88 -8.63 1.01 -12.48
N SER A 89 -9.56 0.57 -11.63
CA SER A 89 -9.50 0.77 -10.18
C SER A 89 -9.54 -0.55 -9.40
N LEU A 90 -8.70 -0.65 -8.39
CA LEU A 90 -8.64 -1.81 -7.50
C LEU A 90 -8.66 -1.36 -6.03
N MET A 91 -9.37 -2.10 -5.19
CA MET A 91 -9.44 -1.85 -3.75
C MET A 91 -8.48 -2.75 -3.00
N PHE A 92 -7.73 -2.17 -2.06
CA PHE A 92 -6.74 -2.82 -1.21
C PHE A 92 -7.18 -2.71 0.25
N TYR A 93 -7.27 -3.84 0.94
CA TYR A 93 -7.71 -3.96 2.33
C TYR A 93 -6.53 -4.38 3.20
N PRO A 94 -5.89 -3.44 3.92
CA PRO A 94 -4.77 -3.73 4.82
C PRO A 94 -5.16 -4.58 6.04
N GLY A 95 -6.45 -4.73 6.36
CA GLY A 95 -6.92 -5.37 7.60
C GLY A 95 -6.75 -4.49 8.85
N LYS A 96 -6.45 -3.20 8.65
CA LYS A 96 -6.42 -2.14 9.65
C LYS A 96 -7.22 -0.95 9.14
N PRO A 97 -7.81 -0.13 10.02
CA PRO A 97 -8.44 1.10 9.58
C PRO A 97 -7.40 1.99 8.89
N VAL A 98 -7.80 2.54 7.75
CA VAL A 98 -7.07 3.56 6.99
C VAL A 98 -7.52 4.93 7.46
N MET A 99 -8.83 5.16 7.54
CA MET A 99 -9.40 6.40 8.06
C MET A 99 -10.37 6.12 9.20
N GLU A 100 -10.17 6.80 10.33
CA GLU A 100 -11.07 6.70 11.49
C GLU A 100 -12.43 7.34 11.21
N VAL A 101 -12.44 8.50 10.52
CA VAL A 101 -13.66 9.25 10.21
C VAL A 101 -13.57 9.83 8.81
N GLY A 102 -14.63 9.62 8.02
CA GLY A 102 -14.78 10.19 6.70
C GLY A 102 -14.05 9.42 5.61
N SER A 103 -13.69 10.13 4.55
CA SER A 103 -12.93 9.62 3.40
C SER A 103 -12.06 10.74 2.84
N ALA A 104 -11.00 10.37 2.13
CA ALA A 104 -10.08 11.32 1.51
C ALA A 104 -9.81 10.94 0.06
N ASP A 105 -9.87 11.92 -0.83
CA ASP A 105 -9.65 11.74 -2.26
C ASP A 105 -8.42 12.50 -2.72
N PHE A 106 -7.56 11.82 -3.49
CA PHE A 106 -6.34 12.37 -4.05
C PHE A 106 -6.36 12.18 -5.57
N PRO A 107 -6.93 13.13 -6.32
CA PRO A 107 -7.07 13.04 -7.78
C PRO A 107 -5.80 13.45 -8.54
N ASN A 108 -4.79 13.99 -7.84
CA ASN A 108 -3.50 14.34 -8.41
C ASN A 108 -2.38 14.21 -7.36
N ALA A 109 -1.13 14.16 -7.84
CA ALA A 109 0.06 14.05 -6.99
C ALA A 109 0.22 15.22 -6.01
N ARG A 110 -0.29 16.42 -6.34
CA ARG A 110 -0.18 17.60 -5.48
C ARG A 110 -1.02 17.44 -4.21
N SER A 111 -2.25 16.96 -4.34
CA SER A 111 -3.13 16.65 -3.20
C SER A 111 -2.55 15.51 -2.36
N ALA A 112 -1.87 14.55 -2.98
CA ALA A 112 -1.26 13.42 -2.29
C ALA A 112 -0.11 13.80 -1.35
N MET A 113 0.53 14.97 -1.55
CA MET A 113 1.60 15.46 -0.66
C MET A 113 1.14 15.64 0.79
N ASN A 114 -0.16 15.80 1.04
CA ASN A 114 -0.71 15.94 2.39
C ASN A 114 -0.73 14.62 3.16
N SER A 115 -0.51 13.47 2.51
CA SER A 115 -0.50 12.15 3.15
C SER A 115 0.77 11.37 2.83
N THR A 116 1.40 10.82 3.86
CA THR A 116 2.64 10.02 3.72
C THR A 116 2.41 8.80 2.84
N LEU A 117 1.31 8.07 3.06
CA LEU A 117 0.95 6.90 2.25
C LEU A 117 0.56 7.30 0.81
N ALA A 118 -0.16 8.41 0.63
CA ALA A 118 -0.62 8.80 -0.72
C ALA A 118 0.58 9.25 -1.56
N LYS A 119 1.49 10.00 -0.96
CA LYS A 119 2.77 10.39 -1.57
C LYS A 119 3.59 9.17 -2.00
N ALA A 120 3.68 8.15 -1.15
CA ALA A 120 4.39 6.92 -1.49
C ALA A 120 3.74 6.19 -2.67
N LEU A 121 2.40 6.08 -2.68
CA LEU A 121 1.67 5.47 -3.80
C LEU A 121 1.84 6.27 -5.09
N TYR A 122 1.73 7.60 -5.07
CA TYR A 122 1.96 8.41 -6.26
C TYR A 122 3.41 8.40 -6.77
N GLY A 123 4.36 7.89 -5.99
CA GLY A 123 5.73 7.65 -6.45
C GLY A 123 5.85 6.45 -7.39
N ILE A 124 4.83 5.58 -7.44
CA ILE A 124 4.76 4.43 -8.35
C ILE A 124 4.25 4.92 -9.71
N ASP A 125 4.98 4.58 -10.77
CA ASP A 125 4.61 4.97 -12.13
C ASP A 125 3.30 4.31 -12.56
N GLY A 126 2.42 5.09 -13.20
CA GLY A 126 1.12 4.62 -13.66
C GLY A 126 -0.02 4.71 -12.64
N ILE A 127 0.16 5.28 -11.46
CA ILE A 127 -0.94 5.62 -10.54
C ILE A 127 -1.51 7.00 -10.86
N THR A 128 -2.83 7.08 -11.08
CA THR A 128 -3.52 8.32 -11.48
C THR A 128 -4.40 8.91 -10.39
N ARG A 129 -4.95 8.08 -9.50
CA ARG A 129 -5.80 8.52 -8.38
C ARG A 129 -5.71 7.56 -7.21
N VAL A 130 -5.75 8.11 -6.00
CA VAL A 130 -5.82 7.33 -4.76
C VAL A 130 -7.01 7.83 -3.95
N PHE A 131 -7.77 6.92 -3.36
CA PHE A 131 -8.89 7.23 -2.50
C PHE A 131 -8.83 6.38 -1.23
N TYR A 132 -9.07 7.00 -0.08
CA TYR A 132 -9.12 6.34 1.21
C TYR A 132 -10.56 6.21 1.69
N GLY A 133 -10.97 4.98 1.98
CA GLY A 133 -12.15 4.68 2.77
C GLY A 133 -11.80 4.41 4.24
N SER A 134 -12.76 3.87 4.99
CA SER A 134 -12.56 3.49 6.39
C SER A 134 -11.48 2.42 6.54
N ASP A 135 -11.59 1.33 5.79
CA ASP A 135 -10.76 0.11 5.93
C ASP A 135 -10.03 -0.27 4.64
N PHE A 136 -10.10 0.57 3.61
CA PHE A 136 -9.57 0.26 2.29
C PHE A 136 -8.94 1.48 1.62
N VAL A 137 -8.00 1.18 0.72
CA VAL A 137 -7.40 2.14 -0.21
C VAL A 137 -7.79 1.73 -1.62
N THR A 138 -8.42 2.61 -2.38
CA THR A 138 -8.65 2.40 -3.81
C THR A 138 -7.56 3.11 -4.59
N VAL A 139 -6.90 2.37 -5.48
CA VAL A 139 -5.93 2.92 -6.43
C VAL A 139 -6.51 2.82 -7.83
N THR A 140 -6.40 3.90 -8.59
CA THR A 140 -6.70 3.93 -10.01
C THR A 140 -5.41 4.04 -10.78
N LYS A 141 -5.25 3.20 -11.80
CA LYS A 141 -4.09 3.20 -12.69
C LYS A 141 -4.35 3.96 -13.98
N SER A 142 -3.29 4.28 -14.71
CA SER A 142 -3.35 4.71 -16.10
C SER A 142 -3.70 3.54 -17.03
N GLU A 143 -4.07 3.83 -18.27
CA GLU A 143 -4.39 2.82 -19.27
C GLU A 143 -3.13 2.01 -19.66
N ASP A 144 -1.96 2.66 -19.67
CA ASP A 144 -0.67 2.07 -20.07
C ASP A 144 -0.05 1.14 -19.03
N ALA A 145 -0.43 1.27 -17.75
CA ALA A 145 0.14 0.48 -16.66
C ALA A 145 -0.55 -0.89 -16.50
N SER A 146 0.18 -1.91 -16.07
CA SER A 146 -0.36 -3.25 -15.81
C SER A 146 -0.51 -3.54 -14.32
N TRP A 147 -1.60 -4.21 -13.93
CA TRP A 147 -1.83 -4.57 -12.52
C TRP A 147 -0.80 -5.58 -11.98
N ASP A 148 -0.18 -6.37 -12.84
CA ASP A 148 0.82 -7.37 -12.45
C ASP A 148 2.11 -6.73 -11.93
N LEU A 149 2.45 -5.54 -12.43
CA LEU A 149 3.58 -4.73 -11.95
C LEU A 149 3.18 -3.83 -10.79
N LEU A 150 1.98 -3.22 -10.84
CA LEU A 150 1.54 -2.29 -9.81
C LEU A 150 1.26 -2.94 -8.46
N LYS A 151 0.66 -4.15 -8.44
CA LYS A 151 0.30 -4.84 -7.19
C LYS A 151 1.49 -5.05 -6.24
N PRO A 152 2.62 -5.65 -6.65
CA PRO A 152 3.76 -5.83 -5.75
C PRO A 152 4.30 -4.50 -5.20
N GLU A 153 4.32 -3.43 -6.00
CA GLU A 153 4.77 -2.11 -5.56
C GLU A 153 3.80 -1.46 -4.56
N ILE A 154 2.49 -1.52 -4.84
CA ILE A 154 1.46 -1.00 -3.92
C ILE A 154 1.48 -1.76 -2.60
N PHE A 155 1.65 -3.09 -2.63
CA PHE A 155 1.77 -3.88 -1.41
C PHE A 155 2.99 -3.48 -0.59
N ALA A 156 4.15 -3.28 -1.24
CA ALA A 156 5.35 -2.81 -0.56
C ALA A 156 5.11 -1.45 0.12
N ALA A 157 4.57 -0.47 -0.62
CA ALA A 157 4.29 0.87 -0.08
C ALA A 157 3.34 0.85 1.13
N ILE A 158 2.25 0.06 1.06
CA ILE A 158 1.29 -0.06 2.18
C ILE A 158 1.96 -0.74 3.37
N MET A 159 2.69 -1.84 3.16
CA MET A 159 3.37 -2.56 4.24
C MET A 159 4.43 -1.68 4.92
N ASP A 160 5.22 -0.93 4.15
CA ASP A 160 6.26 -0.05 4.67
C ASP A 160 5.65 1.09 5.49
N PHE A 161 4.56 1.70 5.02
CA PHE A 161 3.82 2.71 5.78
C PHE A 161 3.37 2.17 7.15
N TYR A 162 2.65 1.04 7.18
CA TYR A 162 2.14 0.48 8.43
C TYR A 162 3.24 -0.10 9.33
N SER A 163 4.40 -0.46 8.79
CA SER A 163 5.57 -0.92 9.57
C SER A 163 6.36 0.24 10.15
N SER A 164 6.39 1.38 9.45
CA SER A 164 7.11 2.58 9.87
C SER A 164 6.40 3.36 10.99
N GLY A 165 5.08 3.17 11.16
CA GLY A 165 4.28 3.88 12.16
C GLY A 165 4.16 5.39 11.92
N GLN A 166 4.46 5.86 10.71
CA GLN A 166 4.36 7.27 10.33
C GLN A 166 2.90 7.75 10.36
N PRO A 167 2.64 9.04 10.62
CA PRO A 167 1.30 9.59 10.56
C PRO A 167 0.74 9.52 9.13
N LEU A 168 -0.56 9.25 9.00
CA LEU A 168 -1.23 9.16 7.71
C LEU A 168 -1.24 10.51 6.97
N PHE A 169 -1.45 11.60 7.72
CA PHE A 169 -1.43 12.97 7.21
C PHE A 169 -0.22 13.71 7.76
N LEU A 170 0.41 14.54 6.92
CA LEU A 170 1.49 15.42 7.35
C LEU A 170 0.89 16.70 7.90
N ASP A 171 1.28 17.07 9.12
CA ASP A 171 0.95 18.37 9.67
C ASP A 171 1.64 19.47 8.84
N SER A 172 1.03 20.66 8.77
CA SER A 172 1.57 21.77 7.97
C SER A 172 3.01 22.14 8.34
N LYS A 173 3.40 21.90 9.61
CA LYS A 173 4.76 22.12 10.13
C LYS A 173 5.79 21.16 9.52
N THR A 174 5.41 19.91 9.25
CA THR A 174 6.30 18.88 8.69
C THR A 174 6.42 19.01 7.18
N ALA A 175 5.35 19.41 6.49
CA ALA A 175 5.38 19.68 5.05
C ALA A 175 6.37 20.82 4.70
N SER A 176 6.45 21.86 5.54
CA SER A 176 7.41 22.96 5.35
C SER A 176 8.87 22.57 5.62
N ALA A 177 9.13 21.53 6.43
CA ALA A 177 10.47 21.09 6.77
C ALA A 177 11.12 20.22 5.66
N MET A 178 10.32 19.54 4.83
CA MET A 178 10.84 18.74 3.71
C MET A 178 11.31 19.58 2.51
N ASP A 179 10.88 20.84 2.40
CA ASP A 179 11.21 21.74 1.28
C ASP A 179 12.59 22.41 1.43
N THR A 180 13.24 22.32 2.60
CA THR A 180 14.53 22.97 2.89
C THR A 180 15.53 22.02 3.57
N ALA A 181 15.69 20.80 3.05
CA ALA A 181 16.68 19.86 3.60
C ALA A 181 17.75 19.47 2.56
N ILE A 182 18.90 20.15 2.65
CA ILE A 182 20.19 19.55 2.30
C ILE A 182 20.35 18.31 3.19
N GLN A 183 20.64 17.16 2.59
CA GLN A 183 20.87 15.91 3.33
C GLN A 183 22.08 16.06 4.26
N GLU A 184 21.84 16.17 5.56
CA GLU A 184 22.80 15.88 6.62
C GLU A 184 22.36 14.58 7.31
N VAL A 185 23.25 13.61 7.28
CA VAL A 185 23.10 12.22 7.73
C VAL A 185 22.79 12.17 9.22
N CYS A 186 21.78 11.40 9.63
CA CYS A 186 21.53 11.08 11.04
C CYS A 186 22.67 10.24 11.63
N PRO A 187 23.05 10.50 12.88
CA PRO A 187 23.27 9.41 13.82
C PRO A 187 22.35 9.54 15.05
N GLU A 188 21.60 8.47 15.28
CA GLU A 188 20.89 8.16 16.51
C GLU A 188 21.82 8.27 17.74
N ILE A 189 21.25 8.59 18.91
CA ILE A 189 21.80 8.44 20.28
C ILE A 189 22.65 9.61 20.82
N SER A 190 21.99 10.52 21.55
CA SER A 190 22.48 10.93 22.88
C SER A 190 21.30 11.30 23.78
N ARG A 191 20.57 10.27 24.20
CA ARG A 191 19.71 10.29 25.39
C ARG A 191 20.59 10.19 26.65
N HIS A 192 21.53 11.11 26.86
CA HIS A 192 22.44 10.99 28.00
C HIS A 192 22.99 12.30 28.60
N LEU A 193 22.28 13.43 28.57
CA LEU A 193 22.71 14.57 29.39
C LEU A 193 21.62 15.60 29.74
N GLN A 194 20.53 15.20 30.38
CA GLN A 194 19.75 16.18 31.16
C GLN A 194 19.09 15.58 32.42
N VAL A 195 19.80 14.65 33.09
CA VAL A 195 19.57 14.38 34.52
C VAL A 195 20.69 15.04 35.29
N LYS A 196 20.63 16.38 35.41
CA LYS A 196 21.45 17.15 36.36
C LYS A 196 20.85 18.53 36.59
N SER A 197 19.59 18.58 36.99
CA SER A 197 18.96 19.81 37.48
C SER A 197 17.86 19.46 38.47
N VAL A 198 18.22 18.73 39.53
CA VAL A 198 17.52 18.79 40.81
C VAL A 198 18.61 18.95 41.87
N GLU A 199 18.31 19.80 42.85
CA GLU A 199 19.07 20.16 44.06
C GLU A 199 20.07 21.32 43.91
N GLN A 200 19.59 22.54 44.19
CA GLN A 200 20.16 23.36 45.27
C GLN A 200 19.14 24.43 45.69
N GLU A 201 18.42 24.13 46.77
CA GLU A 201 17.64 25.05 47.57
C GLU A 201 18.54 25.52 48.73
N HIS A 202 18.66 26.83 48.97
CA HIS A 202 19.02 27.32 50.31
C HIS A 202 18.69 28.80 50.47
N ASP A 203 17.68 29.05 51.28
CA ASP A 203 17.41 30.31 51.98
C ASP A 203 18.56 30.68 52.92
N ALA A 204 18.84 31.98 53.08
CA ALA A 204 19.39 32.58 54.31
C ALA A 204 19.39 34.11 54.21
N ASP A 205 18.34 34.69 54.76
CA ASP A 205 18.31 35.79 55.74
C ASP A 205 19.62 36.57 56.07
N ASP A 206 19.45 37.89 56.04
CA ASP A 206 19.73 38.84 57.14
C ASP A 206 21.09 39.57 57.30
N GLU A 207 20.91 40.85 57.66
CA GLU A 207 21.74 41.87 58.30
C GLU A 207 23.21 42.14 57.93
N GLY A 208 23.50 43.44 57.79
CA GLY A 208 24.87 43.96 57.82
C GLY A 208 24.99 45.44 57.48
N ALA A 209 24.51 46.29 58.38
CA ALA A 209 24.59 47.74 58.31
C ALA A 209 26.04 48.31 58.19
N ALA A 210 26.07 49.58 57.77
CA ALA A 210 26.89 50.67 58.32
C ALA A 210 28.01 51.29 57.45
N LEU A 211 27.67 52.49 56.95
CA LEU A 211 28.30 53.80 57.22
C LEU A 211 29.39 54.39 56.30
N THR A 212 29.17 55.70 56.08
CA THR A 212 30.09 56.79 55.69
C THR A 212 30.38 56.92 54.19
N GLY A 213 30.29 58.10 53.55
CA GLY A 213 30.34 59.45 54.12
C GLY A 213 29.85 60.56 53.18
N GLN A 214 29.82 61.73 53.79
CA GLN A 214 29.41 63.06 53.32
C GLN A 214 30.36 63.65 52.25
N MET A 215 29.96 64.82 51.74
CA MET A 215 30.70 65.81 50.93
C MET A 215 30.55 65.55 49.42
N GLU A 216 29.98 66.41 48.59
CA GLU A 216 29.84 67.88 48.60
C GLU A 216 28.59 68.30 47.80
#